data_AF-A0A973P0E2-F1
#
_entry.id   AF-A0A973P0E2-F1
#
_cell.length_a   1.000
_cell.length_b   1.000
_cell.length_c   1.000
_cell.angle_alpha   90.00
_cell.angle_beta   90.00
_cell.angle_gamma   90.00
#
_symmetry.space_group_name_H-M   'P 1'
#
loop_
_entity.id
_entity.type
_entity.pdbx_description
1 polymer ?
#
loop_
_entity_poly.entity_id
_entity_poly.type
_entity_poly.pdbx_seq_one_letter_code
_entity_poly.pdbx_strand_id
1 'polypeptide(L)'
;MTNHTYRSDLEAVDRYWRAANYLSVGQIYLRDNPMLRRTLEPANIKPRLLGHWGTSPGENFVHAHLNRLINTYDVDLMTVLGPGHGGPAALACSWLDAGTEDDLVTEPDVVLACAGDVPTVEVLAAAKLLRDHLPGLRVPVVNVVDLMRLQPSSEHPHGLPDAEYDAIFTTDKPVIFPFHGYASLIHRLAYRRHGHANLHVRGYKEQGSTTTPFDMLVRNDLDRFQLVCDVIDRVPNLAPKAAAVRQEMTDARARHRVWIVEHGEDLPTIRDWQWTS
;
A
#
# COMPACT_ATOMS: atom_id res chain seq x y z
N MET A 1 -18.12 -32.11 6.54
CA MET A 1 -17.06 -31.13 6.86
C MET A 1 -17.60 -29.88 7.58
N THR A 2 -18.59 -30.00 8.46
CA THR A 2 -19.71 -29.04 8.39
C THR A 2 -19.98 -28.15 9.60
N ASN A 3 -19.19 -28.18 10.68
CA ASN A 3 -19.49 -27.31 11.84
C ASN A 3 -18.29 -26.80 12.64
N HIS A 4 -17.08 -27.32 12.39
CA HIS A 4 -15.86 -26.87 13.06
C HIS A 4 -15.10 -25.86 12.19
N THR A 5 -14.96 -26.15 10.90
CA THR A 5 -14.35 -25.27 9.89
C THR A 5 -15.13 -23.97 9.70
N TYR A 6 -16.47 -24.04 9.69
CA TYR A 6 -17.33 -22.86 9.63
C TYR A 6 -17.21 -21.96 10.88
N ARG A 7 -16.99 -22.59 12.04
CA ARG A 7 -16.85 -21.88 13.32
C ARG A 7 -15.49 -21.21 13.43
N SER A 8 -14.42 -21.88 13.01
CA SER A 8 -13.08 -21.30 12.95
C SER A 8 -12.97 -20.15 11.93
N ASP A 9 -13.74 -20.23 10.85
CA ASP A 9 -13.84 -19.19 9.83
C ASP A 9 -14.56 -17.93 10.36
N LEU A 10 -15.70 -18.11 11.04
CA LEU A 10 -16.39 -16.99 11.70
C LEU A 10 -15.58 -16.39 12.85
N GLU A 11 -14.82 -17.20 13.59
CA GLU A 11 -13.88 -16.71 14.60
C GLU A 11 -12.76 -15.86 13.98
N ALA A 12 -12.28 -16.21 12.78
CA ALA A 12 -11.30 -15.42 12.06
C ALA A 12 -11.87 -14.07 11.60
N VAL A 13 -13.12 -14.06 11.08
CA VAL A 13 -13.83 -12.82 10.75
C VAL A 13 -14.04 -11.93 11.97
N ASP A 14 -14.45 -12.51 13.11
CA ASP A 14 -14.61 -11.75 14.36
C ASP A 14 -13.28 -11.13 14.82
N ARG A 15 -12.18 -11.90 14.79
CA ARG A 15 -10.86 -11.38 15.14
C ARG A 15 -10.43 -10.25 14.21
N TYR A 16 -10.60 -10.41 12.90
CA TYR A 16 -10.29 -9.37 11.92
C TYR A 16 -11.12 -8.11 12.19
N TRP A 17 -12.43 -8.25 12.36
CA TRP A 17 -13.33 -7.13 12.62
C TRP A 17 -12.95 -6.38 13.91
N ARG A 18 -12.62 -7.11 14.98
CA ARG A 18 -12.17 -6.52 16.25
C ARG A 18 -10.83 -5.81 16.11
N ALA A 19 -9.88 -6.38 15.36
CA ALA A 19 -8.61 -5.75 15.07
C ALA A 19 -8.80 -4.46 14.25
N ALA A 20 -9.62 -4.50 13.21
CA ALA A 20 -9.93 -3.33 12.38
C ALA A 20 -10.57 -2.21 13.20
N ASN A 21 -11.52 -2.56 14.08
CA ASN A 21 -12.14 -1.63 15.01
C ASN A 21 -11.13 -1.00 15.97
N TYR A 22 -10.21 -1.80 16.51
CA TYR A 22 -9.17 -1.29 17.39
C TYR A 22 -8.25 -0.31 16.66
N LEU A 23 -7.83 -0.64 15.44
CA LEU A 23 -7.03 0.25 14.60
C LEU A 23 -7.80 1.54 14.26
N SER A 24 -9.09 1.47 13.95
CA SER A 24 -9.92 2.66 13.73
C SER A 24 -10.00 3.53 15.00
N VAL A 25 -10.10 2.93 16.19
CA VAL A 25 -10.02 3.67 17.47
C VAL A 25 -8.66 4.35 17.61
N GLY A 26 -7.57 3.63 17.35
CA GLY A 26 -6.22 4.19 17.40
C GLY A 26 -6.06 5.39 16.47
N GLN A 27 -6.52 5.24 15.23
CA GLN A 27 -6.48 6.29 14.21
C GLN A 27 -7.31 7.53 14.60
N ILE A 28 -8.51 7.35 15.14
CA ILE A 28 -9.40 8.47 15.47
C ILE A 28 -8.97 9.15 16.78
N TYR A 29 -8.61 8.37 17.81
CA TYR A 29 -8.55 8.85 19.18
C TYR A 29 -7.14 8.88 19.78
N LEU A 30 -6.26 7.93 19.47
CA LEU A 30 -5.03 7.75 20.25
C LEU A 30 -3.84 8.47 19.65
N ARG A 31 -3.13 9.25 20.47
CA ARG A 31 -1.82 9.85 20.12
C ARG A 31 -0.64 9.15 20.80
N ASP A 32 -0.91 8.37 21.84
CA ASP A 32 0.07 7.62 22.61
C ASP A 32 -0.63 6.42 23.29
N ASN A 33 0.15 5.48 23.82
CA ASN A 33 -0.31 4.23 24.45
C ASN A 33 -1.25 3.39 23.54
N PRO A 34 -0.96 3.23 22.23
CA PRO A 34 -1.84 2.51 21.30
C PRO A 34 -1.89 1.01 21.55
N MET A 35 -1.08 0.47 22.48
CA MET A 35 -1.07 -0.95 22.87
C MET A 35 -1.71 -1.20 24.24
N LEU A 36 -2.21 -0.16 24.90
CA LEU A 36 -2.82 -0.23 26.26
C LEU A 36 -1.91 -0.91 27.30
N ARG A 37 -0.59 -0.73 27.19
CA ARG A 37 0.39 -1.30 28.14
C ARG A 37 0.30 -0.65 29.54
N ARG A 38 -0.31 0.54 29.59
CA ARG A 38 -0.67 1.27 30.81
C ARG A 38 -2.15 1.68 30.74
N THR A 39 -2.75 2.01 31.89
CA THR A 39 -4.10 2.55 31.95
C THR A 39 -4.22 3.80 31.08
N LEU A 40 -5.32 3.93 30.33
CA LEU A 40 -5.56 5.09 29.48
C LEU A 40 -5.78 6.35 30.32
N GLU A 41 -5.10 7.41 29.92
CA GLU A 41 -5.21 8.74 30.50
C GLU A 41 -5.68 9.74 29.44
N PRO A 42 -6.33 10.85 29.81
CA PRO A 42 -6.74 11.88 28.84
C PRO A 42 -5.59 12.40 27.96
N ALA A 43 -4.36 12.39 28.46
CA ALA A 43 -3.16 12.77 27.71
C ALA A 43 -2.85 11.84 26.52
N ASN A 44 -3.39 10.60 26.51
CA ASN A 44 -3.24 9.66 25.40
C ASN A 44 -4.19 9.94 24.23
N ILE A 45 -5.13 10.87 24.40
CA ILE A 45 -6.12 11.20 23.38
C ILE A 45 -5.62 12.37 22.55
N LYS A 46 -5.83 12.31 21.23
CA LYS A 46 -5.53 13.40 20.30
C LYS A 46 -6.31 14.65 20.70
N PRO A 47 -5.69 15.84 20.70
CA PRO A 47 -6.38 17.09 21.00
C PRO A 47 -7.42 17.46 19.93
N ARG A 48 -7.27 16.93 18.71
CA ARG A 48 -8.25 17.05 17.62
C ARG A 48 -8.49 15.67 17.02
N LEU A 49 -9.74 15.24 17.02
CA LEU A 49 -10.17 13.97 16.44
C LEU A 49 -10.38 14.12 14.94
N LEU A 50 -9.94 13.12 14.18
CA LEU A 50 -10.08 13.06 12.72
C LEU A 50 -10.72 11.73 12.35
N GLY A 51 -11.93 11.77 11.81
CA GLY A 51 -12.74 10.59 11.48
C GLY A 51 -14.00 10.47 12.34
N HIS A 52 -14.87 9.52 11.98
CA HIS A 52 -16.15 9.30 12.64
C HIS A 52 -16.26 7.85 13.09
N TRP A 53 -16.30 7.62 14.41
CA TRP A 53 -16.47 6.28 14.95
C TRP A 53 -17.82 5.67 14.57
N GLY A 54 -18.89 6.47 14.43
CA GLY A 54 -20.24 5.97 14.17
C GLY A 54 -20.37 5.11 12.91
N THR A 55 -19.51 5.31 11.90
CA THR A 55 -19.51 4.53 10.65
C THR A 55 -18.49 3.39 10.66
N SER A 56 -17.40 3.52 11.42
CA SER A 56 -16.24 2.61 11.30
C SER A 56 -16.56 1.14 11.64
N PRO A 57 -17.28 0.80 12.74
CA PRO A 57 -17.61 -0.59 13.05
C PRO A 57 -18.47 -1.27 12.01
N GLY A 58 -19.41 -0.54 11.40
CA GLY A 58 -20.28 -1.08 10.36
C GLY A 58 -19.52 -1.34 9.07
N GLU A 59 -18.66 -0.41 8.65
CA GLU A 59 -17.82 -0.58 7.47
C GLU A 59 -16.79 -1.69 7.65
N ASN A 60 -16.10 -1.75 8.79
CA ASN A 60 -15.17 -2.84 9.12
C ASN A 60 -15.88 -4.21 9.14
N PHE A 61 -17.12 -4.25 9.64
CA PHE A 61 -17.93 -5.48 9.67
C PHE A 61 -18.22 -5.94 8.25
N VAL A 62 -18.75 -5.05 7.42
CA VAL A 62 -19.06 -5.35 6.02
C VAL A 62 -17.81 -5.82 5.31
N HIS A 63 -16.69 -5.10 5.41
CA HIS A 63 -15.42 -5.47 4.78
C HIS A 63 -14.94 -6.86 5.20
N ALA A 64 -14.92 -7.16 6.51
CA ALA A 64 -14.50 -8.47 7.02
C ALA A 64 -15.35 -9.62 6.43
N HIS A 65 -16.66 -9.41 6.33
CA HIS A 65 -17.58 -10.40 5.77
C HIS A 65 -17.50 -10.49 4.24
N LEU A 66 -17.24 -9.38 3.54
CA LEU A 66 -17.00 -9.39 2.09
C LEU A 66 -15.68 -10.10 1.75
N ASN A 67 -14.60 -9.84 2.49
CA ASN A 67 -13.34 -10.57 2.36
C ASN A 67 -13.55 -12.08 2.55
N ARG A 68 -14.36 -12.48 3.53
CA ARG A 68 -14.74 -13.89 3.69
C ARG A 68 -15.48 -14.43 2.47
N LEU A 69 -16.44 -13.69 1.92
CA LEU A 69 -17.18 -14.11 0.73
C LEU A 69 -16.24 -14.31 -0.47
N ILE A 70 -15.35 -13.35 -0.74
CA ILE A 70 -14.33 -13.43 -1.80
C ILE A 70 -13.49 -14.69 -1.60
N ASN A 71 -12.91 -14.89 -0.42
CA ASN A 71 -12.01 -16.02 -0.16
C ASN A 71 -12.70 -17.39 -0.15
N THR A 72 -13.98 -17.45 0.25
CA THR A 72 -14.70 -18.73 0.38
C THR A 72 -15.35 -19.16 -0.92
N TYR A 73 -15.83 -18.19 -1.72
CA TYR A 73 -16.66 -18.45 -2.89
C TYR A 73 -16.04 -17.94 -4.19
N ASP A 74 -14.84 -17.37 -4.14
CA ASP A 74 -14.09 -16.84 -5.29
C ASP A 74 -14.94 -15.85 -6.11
N VAL A 75 -15.56 -14.90 -5.42
CA VAL A 75 -16.46 -13.91 -6.01
C VAL A 75 -15.74 -12.59 -6.25
N ASP A 76 -15.87 -12.05 -7.47
CA ASP A 76 -15.37 -10.72 -7.81
C ASP A 76 -16.28 -9.63 -7.22
N LEU A 77 -15.78 -8.89 -6.23
CA LEU A 77 -16.52 -7.84 -5.54
C LEU A 77 -15.71 -6.54 -5.45
N MET A 78 -16.34 -5.43 -5.85
CA MET A 78 -15.82 -4.08 -5.68
C MET A 78 -16.58 -3.37 -4.56
N THR A 79 -15.88 -2.92 -3.53
CA THR A 79 -16.47 -2.12 -2.44
C THR A 79 -16.28 -0.63 -2.71
N VAL A 80 -17.38 0.11 -2.83
CA VAL A 80 -17.36 1.57 -2.99
C VAL A 80 -17.77 2.22 -1.67
N LEU A 81 -16.85 2.96 -1.06
CA LEU A 81 -17.10 3.72 0.16
C LEU A 81 -17.47 5.16 -0.19
N GLY A 82 -18.53 5.68 0.45
CA GLY A 82 -19.06 7.01 0.16
C GLY A 82 -18.11 8.16 0.49
N PRO A 83 -18.33 9.37 -0.07
CA PRO A 83 -17.49 10.53 0.17
C PRO A 83 -17.65 11.03 1.61
N GLY A 84 -16.68 10.68 2.45
CA GLY A 84 -16.51 11.19 3.80
C GLY A 84 -17.05 10.26 4.89
N HIS A 85 -16.30 10.21 6.00
CA HIS A 85 -16.57 9.50 7.27
C HIS A 85 -16.03 8.05 7.40
N GLY A 86 -15.77 7.34 6.30
CA GLY A 86 -15.25 5.97 6.33
C GLY A 86 -13.72 5.78 6.33
N GLY A 87 -12.96 6.87 6.27
CA GLY A 87 -11.49 6.83 6.14
C GLY A 87 -10.78 5.91 7.14
N PRO A 88 -11.06 5.99 8.46
CA PRO A 88 -10.42 5.13 9.45
C PRO A 88 -10.70 3.63 9.29
N ALA A 89 -11.87 3.25 8.76
CA ALA A 89 -12.22 1.86 8.50
C ALA A 89 -11.50 1.34 7.25
N ALA A 90 -11.54 2.13 6.16
CA ALA A 90 -10.82 1.82 4.93
C ALA A 90 -9.31 1.62 5.18
N LEU A 91 -8.70 2.53 5.96
CA LEU A 91 -7.29 2.46 6.31
C LEU A 91 -6.97 1.30 7.25
N ALA A 92 -7.82 1.04 8.26
CA ALA A 92 -7.64 -0.10 9.16
C ALA A 92 -7.70 -1.45 8.41
N CYS A 93 -8.69 -1.60 7.53
CA CYS A 93 -8.84 -2.82 6.74
C CYS A 93 -7.68 -2.98 5.74
N SER A 94 -7.31 -1.91 5.04
CA SER A 94 -6.16 -1.94 4.14
C SER A 94 -4.86 -2.29 4.86
N TRP A 95 -4.66 -1.79 6.09
CA TRP A 95 -3.50 -2.12 6.91
C TRP A 95 -3.48 -3.61 7.29
N LEU A 96 -4.61 -4.19 7.68
CA LEU A 96 -4.68 -5.61 8.04
C LEU A 96 -4.53 -6.53 6.82
N ASP A 97 -5.02 -6.09 5.65
CA ASP A 97 -4.96 -6.85 4.41
C ASP A 97 -3.55 -6.79 3.75
N ALA A 98 -2.81 -5.68 3.93
CA ALA A 98 -1.54 -5.43 3.23
C ALA A 98 -0.31 -5.21 4.14
N GLY A 99 -0.48 -5.10 5.45
CA GLY A 99 0.60 -4.81 6.41
C GLY A 99 1.51 -6.02 6.63
N THR A 100 2.82 -5.84 6.43
CA THR A 100 3.84 -6.78 6.89
C THR A 100 4.22 -6.41 8.33
N GLU A 101 3.50 -6.94 9.31
CA GLU A 101 3.88 -6.80 10.72
C GLU A 101 4.89 -7.87 11.11
N ASP A 102 6.17 -7.50 11.06
CA ASP A 102 7.14 -7.90 12.07
C ASP A 102 7.98 -6.65 12.39
N ASP A 103 7.83 -6.14 13.62
CA ASP A 103 8.57 -5.04 14.24
C ASP A 103 8.23 -3.57 13.88
N LEU A 104 7.20 -3.03 14.55
CA LEU A 104 6.98 -1.58 14.81
C LEU A 104 8.13 -0.88 15.59
N VAL A 105 9.31 -1.51 15.67
CA VAL A 105 10.50 -1.06 16.40
C VAL A 105 11.71 -0.89 15.46
N THR A 106 11.67 -1.41 14.24
CA THR A 106 12.80 -1.34 13.30
C THR A 106 12.50 -0.40 12.13
N GLU A 107 13.46 0.48 11.84
CA GLU A 107 13.41 1.38 10.68
C GLU A 107 13.23 0.57 9.37
N PRO A 108 12.42 1.07 8.42
CA PRO A 108 12.27 0.40 7.13
C PRO A 108 13.55 0.52 6.30
N ASP A 109 13.76 -0.42 5.39
CA ASP A 109 14.85 -0.33 4.40
C ASP A 109 14.43 0.55 3.22
N VAL A 110 13.13 0.58 2.91
CA VAL A 110 12.51 1.34 1.81
C VAL A 110 11.01 1.48 2.06
N VAL A 111 10.40 2.57 1.61
CA VAL A 111 8.93 2.74 1.61
C VAL A 111 8.39 2.55 0.20
N LEU A 112 7.36 1.72 0.04
CA LEU A 112 6.56 1.68 -1.19
C LEU A 112 5.29 2.52 -0.99
N ALA A 113 5.26 3.69 -1.60
CA ALA A 113 4.08 4.55 -1.60
C ALA A 113 3.30 4.41 -2.91
N CYS A 114 2.01 4.74 -2.93
CA CYS A 114 1.23 4.78 -4.17
C CYS A 114 0.11 5.81 -4.09
N ALA A 115 -0.35 6.27 -5.26
CA ALA A 115 -1.60 7.00 -5.38
C ALA A 115 -2.31 6.68 -6.71
N GLY A 116 -3.54 6.17 -6.60
CA GLY A 116 -4.33 5.66 -7.72
C GLY A 116 -4.52 4.15 -7.64
N ASP A 117 -5.61 3.67 -8.22
CA ASP A 117 -6.00 2.26 -8.25
C ASP A 117 -4.95 1.37 -8.93
N VAL A 118 -4.58 1.66 -10.17
CA VAL A 118 -3.61 0.84 -10.92
C VAL A 118 -2.21 0.85 -10.28
N PRO A 119 -1.63 2.01 -9.90
CA PRO A 119 -0.39 2.05 -9.12
C PRO A 119 -0.45 1.24 -7.81
N THR A 120 -1.61 1.22 -7.13
CA THR A 120 -1.75 0.48 -5.88
C THR A 120 -1.65 -1.03 -6.11
N VAL A 121 -2.33 -1.55 -7.13
CA VAL A 121 -2.23 -2.98 -7.49
C VAL A 121 -0.79 -3.37 -7.81
N GLU A 122 -0.07 -2.56 -8.58
CA GLU A 122 1.33 -2.85 -8.92
C GLU A 122 2.28 -2.74 -7.71
N VAL A 123 2.03 -1.81 -6.78
CA VAL A 123 2.78 -1.75 -5.52
C VAL A 123 2.54 -2.98 -4.66
N LEU A 124 1.29 -3.42 -4.53
CA LEU A 124 0.97 -4.63 -3.76
C LEU A 124 1.63 -5.87 -4.38
N ALA A 125 1.58 -6.00 -5.71
CA ALA A 125 2.24 -7.09 -6.40
C ALA A 125 3.78 -7.02 -6.27
N ALA A 126 4.37 -5.83 -6.36
CA ALA A 126 5.80 -5.63 -6.13
C ALA A 126 6.21 -5.94 -4.68
N ALA A 127 5.41 -5.53 -3.70
CA ALA A 127 5.64 -5.85 -2.29
C ALA A 127 5.61 -7.37 -2.06
N LYS A 128 4.67 -8.09 -2.69
CA LYS A 128 4.64 -9.55 -2.63
C LYS A 128 5.90 -10.18 -3.26
N LEU A 129 6.33 -9.72 -4.44
CA LEU A 129 7.57 -10.20 -5.07
C LEU A 129 8.79 -9.95 -4.17
N LEU A 130 8.91 -8.75 -3.58
CA LEU A 130 10.00 -8.44 -2.64
C LEU A 130 9.97 -9.35 -1.42
N ARG A 131 8.79 -9.61 -0.84
CA ARG A 131 8.65 -10.53 0.31
C ARG A 131 9.04 -11.95 -0.06
N ASP A 132 8.62 -12.43 -1.23
CA ASP A 132 8.87 -13.81 -1.66
C ASP A 132 10.36 -14.03 -2.00
N HIS A 133 11.02 -13.05 -2.64
CA HIS A 133 12.42 -13.16 -3.08
C HIS A 133 13.45 -12.61 -2.08
N LEU A 134 13.08 -11.63 -1.25
CA LEU A 134 13.94 -10.89 -0.32
C LEU A 134 13.25 -10.75 1.05
N PRO A 135 12.93 -11.87 1.74
CA PRO A 135 12.10 -11.85 2.97
C PRO A 135 12.70 -11.07 4.15
N GLY A 136 14.01 -10.75 4.10
CA GLY A 136 14.67 -9.91 5.10
C GLY A 136 14.57 -8.40 4.86
N LEU A 137 13.97 -7.97 3.76
CA LEU A 137 13.80 -6.56 3.41
C LEU A 137 12.52 -6.00 4.04
N ARG A 138 12.63 -4.90 4.79
CA ARG A 138 11.49 -4.24 5.43
C ARG A 138 10.89 -3.19 4.51
N VAL A 139 9.67 -3.46 4.04
CA VAL A 139 9.00 -2.69 2.98
C VAL A 139 7.58 -2.28 3.40
N PRO A 140 7.40 -1.26 4.26
CA PRO A 140 6.08 -0.70 4.52
C PRO A 140 5.43 -0.16 3.24
N VAL A 141 4.13 -0.39 3.12
CA VAL A 141 3.31 0.11 2.01
C VAL A 141 2.46 1.30 2.50
N VAL A 142 2.48 2.40 1.76
CA VAL A 142 1.72 3.62 2.07
C VAL A 142 0.81 3.98 0.90
N ASN A 143 -0.51 3.90 1.11
CA ASN A 143 -1.48 4.36 0.12
C ASN A 143 -1.89 5.81 0.38
N VAL A 144 -1.71 6.68 -0.62
CA VAL A 144 -2.02 8.11 -0.55
C VAL A 144 -3.29 8.40 -1.36
N VAL A 145 -4.38 8.67 -0.66
CA VAL A 145 -5.69 8.99 -1.25
C VAL A 145 -5.85 10.49 -1.49
N ASP A 146 -5.56 11.31 -0.48
CA ASP A 146 -5.59 12.78 -0.58
C ASP A 146 -4.17 13.29 -0.87
N LEU A 147 -3.89 13.61 -2.14
CA LEU A 147 -2.58 14.12 -2.55
C LEU A 147 -2.18 15.41 -1.82
N MET A 148 -3.14 16.21 -1.36
CA MET A 148 -2.83 17.46 -0.68
C MET A 148 -2.17 17.23 0.68
N ARG A 149 -2.29 16.03 1.26
CA ARG A 149 -1.56 15.61 2.48
C ARG A 149 -0.04 15.64 2.31
N LEU A 150 0.45 15.49 1.09
CA LEU A 150 1.88 15.56 0.80
C LEU A 150 2.47 16.96 1.00
N GLN A 151 1.66 18.02 0.95
CA GLN A 151 2.10 19.39 1.19
C GLN A 151 2.25 19.71 2.68
N PRO A 152 3.18 20.59 3.08
CA PRO A 152 3.23 21.11 4.45
C PRO A 152 1.89 21.71 4.87
N SER A 153 1.52 21.56 6.15
CA SER A 153 0.30 22.15 6.70
C SER A 153 0.27 23.70 6.62
N SER A 154 1.43 24.34 6.45
CA SER A 154 1.54 25.78 6.19
C SER A 154 1.16 26.19 4.76
N GLU A 155 1.22 25.27 3.79
CA GLU A 155 0.91 25.53 2.37
C GLU A 155 -0.53 25.15 2.01
N HIS A 156 -1.12 24.16 2.68
CA HIS A 156 -2.48 23.71 2.41
C HIS A 156 -3.21 23.24 3.68
N PRO A 157 -4.53 23.52 3.85
CA PRO A 157 -5.29 23.11 5.04
C PRO A 157 -5.33 21.60 5.30
N HIS A 158 -5.16 20.80 4.24
CA HIS A 158 -5.09 19.34 4.30
C HIS A 158 -3.66 18.80 4.41
N GLY A 159 -2.65 19.68 4.37
CA GLY A 159 -1.25 19.29 4.43
C GLY A 159 -0.87 18.66 5.76
N LEU A 160 0.00 17.65 5.74
CA LEU A 160 0.51 17.03 6.96
C LEU A 160 1.54 17.95 7.65
N PRO A 161 1.59 18.01 9.00
CA PRO A 161 2.76 18.51 9.71
C PRO A 161 4.02 17.75 9.31
N ASP A 162 5.19 18.41 9.27
CA ASP A 162 6.43 17.77 8.82
C ASP A 162 6.78 16.52 9.64
N ALA A 163 6.62 16.57 10.96
CA ALA A 163 6.87 15.40 11.82
C ALA A 163 5.99 14.17 11.48
N GLU A 164 4.74 14.39 11.02
CA GLU A 164 3.86 13.29 10.61
C GLU A 164 4.24 12.76 9.22
N TYR A 165 4.63 13.65 8.30
CA TYR A 165 5.15 13.25 6.99
C TYR A 165 6.43 12.42 7.13
N ASP A 166 7.37 12.90 7.95
CA ASP A 166 8.67 12.26 8.19
C ASP A 166 8.51 10.88 8.83
N ALA A 167 7.52 10.70 9.70
CA ALA A 167 7.22 9.39 10.30
C ALA A 167 6.67 8.37 9.28
N ILE A 168 6.01 8.82 8.22
CA ILE A 168 5.40 7.96 7.19
C ILE A 168 6.40 7.66 6.07
N PHE A 169 7.07 8.70 5.57
CA PHE A 169 7.92 8.62 4.37
C PHE A 169 9.40 8.54 4.68
N THR A 170 9.79 8.63 5.95
CA THR A 170 11.18 8.71 6.43
C THR A 170 11.91 9.97 5.94
N THR A 171 13.06 10.26 6.52
CA THR A 171 13.91 11.40 6.10
C THR A 171 15.17 10.95 5.36
N ASP A 172 15.54 9.67 5.49
CA ASP A 172 16.82 9.13 5.05
C ASP A 172 16.70 7.85 4.20
N LYS A 173 15.54 7.17 4.17
CA LYS A 173 15.34 5.96 3.37
C LYS A 173 14.71 6.28 2.00
N PRO A 174 14.94 5.44 0.98
CA PRO A 174 14.29 5.59 -0.31
C PRO A 174 12.77 5.44 -0.21
N VAL A 175 12.02 6.24 -0.97
CA VAL A 175 10.58 6.11 -1.16
C VAL A 175 10.32 5.89 -2.64
N ILE A 176 9.76 4.74 -3.00
CA ILE A 176 9.32 4.47 -4.38
C ILE A 176 7.84 4.81 -4.47
N PHE A 177 7.48 5.73 -5.37
CA PHE A 177 6.13 6.29 -5.44
C PHE A 177 5.58 6.23 -6.87
N PRO A 178 5.01 5.11 -7.31
CA PRO A 178 4.19 5.08 -8.51
C PRO A 178 2.89 5.90 -8.35
N PHE A 179 2.60 6.68 -9.38
CA PHE A 179 1.46 7.58 -9.47
C PHE A 179 0.84 7.49 -10.87
N HIS A 180 -0.48 7.49 -10.97
CA HIS A 180 -1.17 7.36 -12.26
C HIS A 180 -0.99 8.59 -13.18
N GLY A 181 -0.74 9.76 -12.61
CA GLY A 181 -0.48 11.00 -13.35
C GLY A 181 1.01 11.29 -13.56
N TYR A 182 1.34 12.53 -13.89
CA TYR A 182 2.72 12.95 -14.07
C TYR A 182 3.48 13.01 -12.74
N ALA A 183 4.68 12.42 -12.72
CA ALA A 183 5.56 12.42 -11.55
C ALA A 183 5.88 13.82 -11.01
N SER A 184 5.94 14.82 -11.91
CA SER A 184 6.21 16.22 -11.57
C SER A 184 5.23 16.81 -10.56
N LEU A 185 3.96 16.36 -10.55
CA LEU A 185 2.97 16.82 -9.59
C LEU A 185 3.35 16.41 -8.16
N ILE A 186 3.71 15.14 -7.95
CA ILE A 186 4.07 14.63 -6.63
C ILE A 186 5.31 15.36 -6.10
N HIS A 187 6.34 15.54 -6.94
CA HIS A 187 7.50 16.33 -6.59
C HIS A 187 7.14 17.78 -6.24
N ARG A 188 6.25 18.42 -7.02
CA ARG A 188 5.79 19.78 -6.72
C ARG A 188 5.04 19.86 -5.40
N LEU A 189 4.29 18.84 -5.01
CA LEU A 189 3.56 18.83 -3.73
C LEU A 189 4.52 18.58 -2.54
N ALA A 190 5.56 17.77 -2.73
CA ALA A 190 6.48 17.36 -1.67
C ALA A 190 7.81 18.13 -1.64
N TYR A 191 8.03 19.13 -2.50
CA TYR A 191 9.35 19.77 -2.71
C TYR A 191 10.01 20.37 -1.44
N ARG A 192 9.22 20.74 -0.43
CA ARG A 192 9.71 21.28 0.85
C ARG A 192 9.89 20.23 1.95
N ARG A 193 9.51 18.98 1.69
CA ARG A 193 9.57 17.91 2.70
C ARG A 193 11.01 17.46 2.93
N HIS A 194 11.30 17.07 4.17
CA HIS A 194 12.54 16.35 4.46
C HIS A 194 12.53 15.01 3.69
N GLY A 195 13.72 14.54 3.31
CA GLY A 195 13.82 13.31 2.51
C GLY A 195 13.31 13.43 1.06
N HIS A 196 12.94 14.62 0.56
CA HIS A 196 12.51 14.78 -0.85
C HIS A 196 13.55 14.27 -1.86
N ALA A 197 14.84 14.33 -1.54
CA ALA A 197 15.90 13.75 -2.38
C ALA A 197 15.81 12.21 -2.52
N ASN A 198 15.19 11.54 -1.55
CA ASN A 198 14.95 10.10 -1.52
C ASN A 198 13.56 9.72 -2.08
N LEU A 199 12.74 10.70 -2.48
CA LEU A 199 11.44 10.48 -3.09
C LEU A 199 11.63 10.19 -4.58
N HIS A 200 11.34 8.96 -5.00
CA HIS A 200 11.49 8.50 -6.37
C HIS A 200 10.14 8.18 -6.98
N VAL A 201 9.60 9.16 -7.71
CA VAL A 201 8.26 9.07 -8.28
C VAL A 201 8.32 8.45 -9.67
N ARG A 202 7.50 7.42 -9.90
CA ARG A 202 7.18 6.90 -11.23
C ARG A 202 5.80 7.42 -11.62
N GLY A 203 5.69 7.94 -12.83
CA GLY A 203 4.44 8.53 -13.33
C GLY A 203 4.32 8.33 -14.82
N TYR A 204 3.21 8.79 -15.38
CA TYR A 204 2.98 8.75 -16.82
C TYR A 204 4.08 9.54 -17.58
N LYS A 205 4.65 8.91 -18.62
CA LYS A 205 5.78 9.40 -19.43
C LYS A 205 5.42 9.67 -20.89
N GLU A 206 4.13 9.82 -21.20
CA GLU A 206 3.65 9.92 -22.59
C GLU A 206 4.00 8.71 -23.45
N GLN A 207 4.16 7.55 -22.84
CA GLN A 207 4.42 6.30 -23.55
C GLN A 207 3.12 5.48 -23.56
N GLY A 208 2.55 5.30 -24.74
CA GLY A 208 1.28 4.61 -24.90
C GLY A 208 0.98 4.25 -26.35
N SER A 209 0.12 3.26 -26.53
CA SER A 209 -0.43 2.88 -27.84
C SER A 209 -1.69 2.04 -27.60
N THR A 210 -2.32 1.54 -28.67
CA THR A 210 -3.28 0.45 -28.55
C THR A 210 -2.52 -0.82 -28.17
N THR A 211 -2.56 -1.19 -26.90
CA THR A 211 -1.86 -2.35 -26.33
C THR A 211 -2.60 -2.89 -25.11
N THR A 212 -2.06 -3.91 -24.45
CA THR A 212 -2.66 -4.53 -23.27
C THR A 212 -2.54 -3.65 -22.02
N PRO A 213 -3.42 -3.79 -21.02
CA PRO A 213 -3.40 -2.97 -19.80
C PRO A 213 -2.05 -2.97 -19.07
N PHE A 214 -1.39 -4.11 -18.90
CA PHE A 214 -0.09 -4.16 -18.22
C PHE A 214 1.05 -3.62 -19.10
N ASP A 215 1.01 -3.79 -20.43
CA ASP A 215 2.00 -3.19 -21.33
C ASP A 215 2.01 -1.65 -21.25
N MET A 216 0.84 -1.03 -21.01
CA MET A 216 0.77 0.40 -20.74
C MET A 216 1.61 0.81 -19.50
N LEU A 217 1.67 -0.03 -18.47
CA LEU A 217 2.48 0.21 -17.27
C LEU A 217 3.96 -0.04 -17.55
N VAL A 218 4.27 -1.14 -18.26
CA VAL A 218 5.64 -1.49 -18.66
C VAL A 218 6.30 -0.37 -19.45
N ARG A 219 5.57 0.25 -20.38
CA ARG A 219 6.05 1.38 -21.20
C ARG A 219 6.34 2.65 -20.41
N ASN A 220 5.67 2.84 -19.27
CA ASN A 220 5.88 3.99 -18.39
C ASN A 220 6.78 3.68 -17.19
N ASP A 221 7.36 2.47 -17.13
CA ASP A 221 8.15 1.98 -15.99
C ASP A 221 7.38 2.03 -14.66
N LEU A 222 6.08 1.71 -14.72
CA LEU A 222 5.14 1.69 -13.60
C LEU A 222 4.74 0.28 -13.16
N ASP A 223 5.20 -0.75 -13.89
CA ASP A 223 4.89 -2.15 -13.63
C ASP A 223 5.61 -2.70 -12.39
N ARG A 224 5.01 -3.71 -11.75
CA ARG A 224 5.55 -4.37 -10.54
C ARG A 224 7.00 -4.82 -10.68
N PHE A 225 7.44 -5.28 -11.84
CA PHE A 225 8.82 -5.77 -12.02
C PHE A 225 9.81 -4.62 -11.99
N GLN A 226 9.46 -3.51 -12.63
CA GLN A 226 10.27 -2.30 -12.58
C GLN A 226 10.29 -1.66 -11.19
N LEU A 227 9.21 -1.74 -10.42
CA LEU A 227 9.18 -1.29 -9.03
C LEU A 227 10.12 -2.12 -8.14
N VAL A 228 10.17 -3.45 -8.32
CA VAL A 228 11.14 -4.32 -7.64
C VAL A 228 12.57 -3.92 -8.00
N CYS A 229 12.86 -3.68 -9.29
CA CYS A 229 14.18 -3.20 -9.72
C CYS A 229 14.54 -1.85 -9.08
N ASP A 230 13.57 -0.93 -8.97
CA ASP A 230 13.79 0.37 -8.35
C ASP A 230 14.17 0.28 -6.87
N VAL A 231 13.56 -0.66 -6.14
CA VAL A 231 13.93 -0.96 -4.76
C VAL A 231 15.35 -1.51 -4.69
N ILE A 232 15.66 -2.53 -5.50
CA ILE A 232 16.99 -3.17 -5.51
C ILE A 232 18.11 -2.15 -5.80
N ASP A 233 17.87 -1.24 -6.74
CA ASP A 233 18.86 -0.26 -7.18
C ASP A 233 19.06 0.90 -6.19
N ARG A 234 18.12 1.14 -5.28
CA ARG A 234 18.13 2.31 -4.37
C ARG A 234 18.41 1.97 -2.92
N VAL A 235 18.05 0.78 -2.46
CA VAL A 235 18.38 0.35 -1.10
C VAL A 235 19.89 0.15 -0.99
N PRO A 236 20.58 0.85 -0.07
CA PRO A 236 22.03 0.74 0.07
C PRO A 236 22.49 -0.71 0.25
N ASN A 237 23.49 -1.11 -0.52
CA ASN A 237 24.10 -2.44 -0.50
C ASN A 237 23.17 -3.62 -0.88
N LEU A 238 21.98 -3.36 -1.44
CA LEU A 238 21.06 -4.43 -1.86
C LEU A 238 21.40 -4.98 -3.26
N ALA A 239 21.74 -4.12 -4.22
CA ALA A 239 21.97 -4.51 -5.62
C ALA A 239 22.93 -5.71 -5.81
N PRO A 240 24.12 -5.78 -5.16
CA PRO A 240 25.00 -6.95 -5.32
C PRO A 240 24.40 -8.25 -4.76
N LYS A 241 23.56 -8.16 -3.73
CA LYS A 241 22.92 -9.31 -3.07
C LYS A 241 21.69 -9.80 -3.83
N ALA A 242 20.98 -8.89 -4.49
CA ALA A 242 19.73 -9.16 -5.20
C ALA A 242 19.88 -9.18 -6.73
N ALA A 243 21.10 -9.34 -7.25
CA ALA A 243 21.39 -9.32 -8.69
C ALA A 243 20.57 -10.35 -9.49
N ALA A 244 20.40 -11.56 -8.94
CA ALA A 244 19.59 -12.61 -9.56
C ALA A 244 18.10 -12.22 -9.65
N VAL A 245 17.54 -11.66 -8.56
CA VAL A 245 16.14 -11.19 -8.52
C VAL A 245 15.94 -10.06 -9.51
N ARG A 246 16.87 -9.09 -9.55
CA ARG A 246 16.83 -7.98 -10.52
C ARG A 246 16.85 -8.47 -11.97
N GLN A 247 17.67 -9.50 -12.26
CA GLN A 247 17.72 -10.11 -13.59
C GLN A 247 16.40 -10.81 -13.92
N GLU A 248 15.84 -11.56 -12.97
CA GLU A 248 14.55 -12.23 -13.15
C GLU A 248 13.41 -11.26 -13.47
N MET A 249 13.36 -10.11 -12.80
CA MET A 249 12.39 -9.04 -13.08
C MET A 249 12.59 -8.46 -14.49
N THR A 250 13.84 -8.27 -14.90
CA THR A 250 14.18 -7.80 -16.25
C THR A 250 13.73 -8.81 -17.30
N ASP A 251 13.98 -10.09 -17.06
CA ASP A 251 13.58 -11.17 -17.94
C ASP A 251 12.06 -11.31 -17.98
N ALA A 252 11.35 -11.05 -16.88
CA ALA A 252 9.89 -11.06 -16.83
C ALA A 252 9.28 -10.00 -17.76
N ARG A 253 9.82 -8.77 -17.77
CA ARG A 253 9.42 -7.72 -18.73
C ARG A 253 9.73 -8.12 -20.17
N ALA A 254 10.88 -8.75 -20.41
CA ALA A 254 11.24 -9.24 -21.75
C ALA A 254 10.29 -10.34 -22.24
N ARG A 255 9.94 -11.31 -21.38
CA ARG A 255 8.97 -12.36 -21.67
C ARG A 255 7.58 -11.79 -21.95
N HIS A 256 7.14 -10.83 -21.15
CA HIS A 256 5.85 -10.15 -21.35
C HIS A 256 5.78 -9.47 -22.71
N ARG A 257 6.84 -8.75 -23.11
CA ARG A 257 6.91 -8.09 -24.42
C ARG A 257 6.78 -9.06 -25.60
N VAL A 258 7.38 -10.25 -25.49
CA VAL A 258 7.22 -11.29 -26.53
C VAL A 258 5.80 -11.84 -26.52
N TRP A 259 5.26 -12.13 -25.34
CA TRP A 259 3.94 -12.71 -25.17
C TRP A 259 2.81 -11.86 -25.76
N ILE A 260 2.80 -10.56 -25.48
CA ILE A 260 1.73 -9.66 -25.96
C ILE A 260 1.71 -9.55 -27.49
N VAL A 261 2.86 -9.69 -28.15
CA VAL A 261 2.97 -9.64 -29.62
C VAL A 261 2.39 -10.92 -30.22
N GLU A 262 2.63 -12.05 -29.58
CA GLU A 262 2.18 -13.37 -30.05
C GLU A 262 0.70 -13.65 -29.75
N HIS A 263 0.20 -13.21 -28.59
CA HIS A 263 -1.11 -13.62 -28.06
C HIS A 263 -2.13 -12.47 -27.97
N GLY A 264 -1.69 -11.21 -28.00
CA GLY A 264 -2.60 -10.05 -27.92
C GLY A 264 -3.23 -9.83 -26.54
N GLU A 265 -2.79 -10.54 -25.52
CA GLU A 265 -3.24 -10.42 -24.12
C GLU A 265 -2.05 -10.41 -23.16
N ASP A 266 -2.24 -9.93 -21.93
CA ASP A 266 -1.20 -9.96 -20.91
C ASP A 266 -0.84 -11.39 -20.50
N LEU A 267 0.38 -11.59 -19.98
CA LEU A 267 0.81 -12.89 -19.46
C LEU A 267 -0.21 -13.42 -18.43
N PRO A 268 -0.53 -14.73 -18.43
CA PRO A 268 -1.44 -15.31 -17.44
C PRO A 268 -1.03 -15.00 -16.00
N THR A 269 0.26 -14.99 -15.70
CA THR A 269 0.79 -14.63 -14.36
C THR A 269 0.53 -13.18 -13.95
N ILE A 270 0.17 -12.31 -14.89
CA ILE A 270 -0.23 -10.91 -14.64
C ILE A 270 -1.76 -10.81 -14.59
N ARG A 271 -2.44 -11.33 -15.61
CA ARG A 271 -3.90 -11.27 -15.73
C ARG A 271 -4.61 -12.00 -14.59
N ASP A 272 -4.08 -13.17 -14.25
CA ASP A 272 -4.67 -14.09 -13.28
C ASP A 272 -4.02 -13.92 -11.88
N TRP A 273 -3.26 -12.83 -11.67
CA TRP A 273 -2.65 -12.55 -10.38
C TRP A 273 -3.71 -12.22 -9.34
N GLN A 274 -3.63 -12.89 -8.19
CA GLN A 274 -4.46 -12.62 -7.02
C GLN A 274 -3.59 -12.42 -5.78
N TRP A 275 -4.07 -11.60 -4.86
CA TRP A 275 -3.46 -11.52 -3.55
C TRP A 275 -3.66 -12.84 -2.80
N THR A 276 -2.56 -13.43 -2.33
CA THR A 276 -2.57 -14.64 -1.49
C THR A 276 -1.92 -14.26 -0.16
N SER A 277 -2.69 -14.45 0.92
CA SER A 277 -2.29 -14.15 2.29
C SER A 277 -1.35 -15.18 2.89
#